data_AF-A0AAJ5YXM6-F1
#
_entry.id   AF-A0AAJ5YXM6-F1
#
_cell.length_a   1.000
_cell.length_b   1.000
_cell.length_c   1.000
_cell.angle_alpha   90.00
_cell.angle_beta   90.00
_cell.angle_gamma   90.00
#
_symmetry.space_group_name_H-M   'P 1'
#
loop_
_entity.id
_entity.type
_entity.pdbx_description
1 polymer ?
#
loop_
_entity_poly.entity_id
_entity_poly.type
_entity_poly.pdbx_seq_one_letter_code
_entity_poly.pdbx_strand_id
1 'polypeptide(L)'
;MAREICESSMAHLDVKTFVHMTMEARMSWHRRDMLLCEMVRALLATDKMRVSTLLYILRASHAKYVPRTRDVLHAFLQDQGDTTAHTRQLWRAVLRSHRVASEWHKVDDGLRTSVAKEDASELDVYHYTLHRLRFESQDNDKYIKADDVLVHMRQSGTKLDDRTLVQLLHILMIPVYRAYRTHQRPRVVMDAVRPARRAMQATFRWLRGDGASPTRLGRYRLSATQILEFELFFAYVQHMCRRRYQFAPPAERCGMVPAEHLVPLHAKLDVLRRVWGESDVRVKRLHIMLHASCGAWARACRDLEAWLADDASQDAAFEQRRLIVTMFGFACKHTRYERLESMAELLRISARCHLWRDGASPAPGATLVRLWLRFVVAWTKCVGVNCGHARRAHMARSRYGWELMSRALPNLTAMARCIKIPCARVWDHPERCRSLVRAGRLAGADLSVVDACLDAIEAPPRIRRWMHRAAGHDEVDAPSSWARRVGRRRPMD
;
A
#
# COMPACT_ATOMS: atom_id res chain seq x y z
N MET A 1 27.60 -14.57 -26.22
CA MET A 1 27.90 -13.45 -25.29
C MET A 1 27.12 -13.51 -23.97
N ALA A 2 25.80 -13.24 -23.90
CA ALA A 2 25.07 -13.21 -22.61
C ALA A 2 25.07 -14.58 -21.88
N ARG A 3 24.90 -15.66 -22.65
CA ARG A 3 24.99 -17.05 -22.18
C ARG A 3 26.39 -17.39 -21.65
N GLU A 4 27.44 -17.10 -22.42
CA GLU A 4 28.84 -17.29 -22.03
C GLU A 4 29.22 -16.51 -20.76
N ILE A 5 28.74 -15.26 -20.62
CA ILE A 5 28.96 -14.46 -19.40
C ILE A 5 28.30 -15.12 -18.19
N CYS A 6 27.07 -15.64 -18.34
CA CYS A 6 26.37 -16.32 -17.24
C CYS A 6 27.05 -17.64 -16.86
N GLU A 7 27.40 -18.46 -17.85
CA GLU A 7 28.07 -19.75 -17.65
C GLU A 7 29.45 -19.57 -16.98
N SER A 8 30.24 -18.57 -17.41
CA SER A 8 31.56 -18.24 -16.83
C SER A 8 31.46 -17.60 -15.44
N SER A 9 30.48 -16.72 -15.21
CA SER A 9 30.32 -16.03 -13.92
C SER A 9 29.72 -16.93 -12.83
N MET A 10 28.82 -17.87 -13.19
CA MET A 10 28.19 -18.79 -12.24
C MET A 10 29.16 -19.79 -11.60
N ALA A 11 30.35 -19.97 -12.17
CA ALA A 11 31.41 -20.76 -11.57
C ALA A 11 32.04 -20.10 -10.33
N HIS A 12 31.94 -18.75 -10.20
CA HIS A 12 32.70 -17.98 -9.21
C HIS A 12 31.88 -16.94 -8.40
N LEU A 13 30.69 -16.54 -8.86
CA LEU A 13 29.84 -15.55 -8.18
C LEU A 13 28.62 -16.17 -7.47
N ASP A 14 28.30 -15.66 -6.27
CA ASP A 14 27.02 -15.94 -5.62
C ASP A 14 25.84 -15.41 -6.47
N VAL A 15 24.94 -16.31 -6.84
CA VAL A 15 23.80 -16.03 -7.73
C VAL A 15 22.90 -14.92 -7.18
N LYS A 16 22.74 -14.82 -5.85
CA LYS A 16 21.93 -13.74 -5.26
C LYS A 16 22.58 -12.37 -5.46
N THR A 17 23.89 -12.30 -5.30
CA THR A 17 24.69 -11.09 -5.53
C THR A 17 24.58 -10.66 -7.00
N PHE A 18 24.71 -11.59 -7.94
CA PHE A 18 24.56 -11.28 -9.37
C PHE A 18 23.14 -10.77 -9.73
N VAL A 19 22.10 -11.40 -9.19
CA VAL A 19 20.71 -10.94 -9.38
C VAL A 19 20.53 -9.53 -8.81
N HIS A 20 21.08 -9.25 -7.63
CA HIS A 20 21.02 -7.92 -7.03
C HIS A 20 21.70 -6.87 -7.91
N MET A 21 22.93 -7.13 -8.37
CA MET A 21 23.64 -6.26 -9.30
C MET A 21 22.86 -6.04 -10.60
N THR A 22 22.23 -7.09 -11.15
CA THR A 22 21.41 -6.99 -12.37
C THR A 22 20.19 -6.09 -12.16
N MET A 23 19.57 -6.14 -10.98
CA MET A 23 18.44 -5.29 -10.64
C MET A 23 18.84 -3.83 -10.44
N GLU A 24 20.03 -3.56 -9.91
CA GLU A 24 20.54 -2.21 -9.65
C GLU A 24 21.23 -1.56 -10.86
N ALA A 25 21.74 -2.37 -11.80
CA ALA A 25 22.43 -1.90 -12.98
C ALA A 25 21.57 -0.94 -13.82
N ARG A 26 22.19 0.11 -14.37
CA ARG A 26 21.53 1.08 -15.27
C ARG A 26 21.27 0.47 -16.65
N MET A 27 20.27 -0.37 -16.77
CA MET A 27 19.85 -0.98 -18.03
C MET A 27 18.33 -0.92 -18.23
N SER A 28 17.85 -1.22 -19.44
CA SER A 28 16.41 -1.31 -19.72
C SER A 28 15.84 -2.60 -19.12
N TRP A 29 14.54 -2.60 -18.78
CA TRP A 29 13.87 -3.81 -18.30
C TRP A 29 13.94 -4.97 -19.30
N HIS A 30 13.88 -4.68 -20.60
CA HIS A 30 14.06 -5.68 -21.64
C HIS A 30 15.42 -6.39 -21.55
N ARG A 31 16.51 -5.63 -21.39
CA ARG A 31 17.86 -6.21 -21.22
C ARG A 31 17.99 -6.98 -19.90
N ARG A 32 17.38 -6.50 -18.81
CA ARG A 32 17.33 -7.23 -17.54
C ARG A 32 16.63 -8.59 -17.70
N ASP A 33 15.47 -8.61 -18.34
CA ASP A 33 14.71 -9.84 -18.53
C ASP A 33 15.47 -10.85 -19.41
N MET A 34 16.16 -10.39 -20.46
CA MET A 34 17.01 -11.29 -21.26
C MET A 34 18.14 -11.91 -20.43
N LEU A 35 18.85 -11.11 -19.63
CA LEU A 35 19.93 -11.62 -18.78
C LEU A 35 19.42 -12.59 -17.71
N LEU A 36 18.32 -12.24 -17.04
CA LEU A 36 17.71 -13.11 -16.02
C LEU A 36 17.17 -14.40 -16.64
N CYS A 37 16.59 -14.34 -17.83
CA CYS A 37 16.11 -15.51 -18.58
C CYS A 37 17.26 -16.46 -18.93
N GLU A 38 18.37 -15.96 -19.50
CA GLU A 38 19.54 -16.78 -19.83
C GLU A 38 20.19 -17.38 -18.58
N MET A 39 20.30 -16.60 -17.51
CA MET A 39 20.78 -17.11 -16.23
C MET A 39 19.87 -18.20 -15.66
N VAL A 40 18.54 -18.03 -15.72
CA VAL A 40 17.61 -19.08 -15.31
C VAL A 40 17.78 -20.33 -16.16
N ARG A 41 17.91 -20.21 -17.48
CA ARG A 41 18.18 -21.36 -18.37
C ARG A 41 19.47 -22.08 -17.99
N ALA A 42 20.54 -21.34 -17.74
CA ALA A 42 21.82 -21.90 -17.31
C ALA A 42 21.70 -22.60 -15.95
N LEU A 43 20.99 -22.01 -14.98
CA LEU A 43 20.72 -22.63 -13.68
C LEU A 43 19.94 -23.93 -13.80
N LEU A 44 18.90 -23.94 -14.64
CA LEU A 44 18.05 -25.11 -14.89
C LEU A 44 18.80 -26.23 -15.62
N ALA A 45 19.83 -25.91 -16.40
CA ALA A 45 20.67 -26.88 -17.10
C ALA A 45 21.76 -27.52 -16.21
N THR A 46 21.84 -27.13 -14.92
CA THR A 46 22.85 -27.62 -13.97
C THR A 46 22.21 -28.26 -12.74
N ASP A 47 22.87 -29.25 -12.15
CA ASP A 47 22.46 -29.85 -10.87
C ASP A 47 22.58 -28.89 -9.66
N LYS A 48 23.12 -27.69 -9.87
CA LYS A 48 23.24 -26.65 -8.85
C LYS A 48 21.95 -25.85 -8.64
N MET A 49 20.85 -26.23 -9.31
CA MET A 49 19.57 -25.55 -9.23
C MET A 49 18.99 -25.60 -7.81
N ARG A 50 18.91 -24.42 -7.16
CA ARG A 50 18.21 -24.25 -5.89
C ARG A 50 16.92 -23.49 -6.11
N VAL A 51 15.78 -24.10 -5.75
CA VAL A 51 14.45 -23.44 -5.80
C VAL A 51 14.44 -22.10 -5.07
N SER A 52 15.15 -21.98 -3.95
CA SER A 52 15.30 -20.73 -3.21
C SER A 52 15.85 -19.58 -4.06
N THR A 53 16.73 -19.89 -5.01
CA THR A 53 17.35 -18.92 -5.92
C THR A 53 16.35 -18.48 -6.98
N LEU A 54 15.58 -19.41 -7.56
CA LEU A 54 14.52 -19.09 -8.52
C LEU A 54 13.41 -18.25 -7.87
N LEU A 55 13.04 -18.57 -6.63
CA LEU A 55 12.13 -17.75 -5.83
C LEU A 55 12.67 -16.35 -5.57
N TYR A 56 13.98 -16.23 -5.30
CA TYR A 56 14.62 -14.92 -5.11
C TYR A 56 14.58 -14.09 -6.40
N ILE A 57 14.90 -14.70 -7.55
CA ILE A 57 14.82 -14.06 -8.87
C ILE A 57 13.41 -13.52 -9.12
N LEU A 58 12.37 -14.34 -8.94
CA LEU A 58 10.98 -13.92 -9.12
C LEU A 58 10.56 -12.77 -8.17
N ARG A 59 11.05 -12.77 -6.92
CA ARG A 59 10.75 -11.71 -5.95
C ARG A 59 11.45 -10.41 -6.30
N ALA A 60 12.73 -10.47 -6.69
CA ALA A 60 13.54 -9.30 -6.99
C ALA A 60 13.14 -8.63 -8.32
N SER A 61 12.77 -9.43 -9.32
CA SER A 61 12.55 -8.99 -10.70
C SER A 61 11.24 -8.25 -10.99
N HIS A 62 10.40 -8.02 -9.97
CA HIS A 62 9.11 -7.36 -10.11
C HIS A 62 8.25 -7.96 -11.24
N ALA A 63 7.76 -9.19 -11.05
CA ALA A 63 6.78 -9.94 -11.85
C ALA A 63 6.47 -9.36 -13.24
N LYS A 64 5.75 -8.24 -13.33
CA LYS A 64 5.37 -7.53 -14.57
C LYS A 64 6.50 -7.27 -15.58
N TYR A 65 7.75 -7.06 -15.15
CA TYR A 65 8.82 -6.58 -16.03
C TYR A 65 9.74 -7.67 -16.59
N VAL A 66 9.49 -8.94 -16.27
CA VAL A 66 10.33 -10.07 -16.70
C VAL A 66 9.54 -11.21 -17.36
N PRO A 67 8.81 -10.94 -18.45
CA PRO A 67 7.97 -11.96 -19.09
C PRO A 67 8.74 -13.20 -19.54
N ARG A 68 9.93 -13.06 -20.15
CA ARG A 68 10.70 -14.20 -20.65
C ARG A 68 11.17 -15.10 -19.52
N THR A 69 11.67 -14.49 -18.45
CA THR A 69 12.11 -15.22 -17.26
C THR A 69 10.96 -16.01 -16.64
N ARG A 70 9.75 -15.44 -16.57
CA ARG A 70 8.57 -16.16 -16.07
C ARG A 70 8.17 -17.32 -16.99
N ASP A 71 8.16 -17.11 -18.30
CA ASP A 71 7.76 -18.13 -19.27
C ASP A 71 8.70 -19.34 -19.25
N VAL A 72 10.00 -19.12 -19.09
CA VAL A 72 10.98 -20.21 -18.92
C VAL A 72 10.71 -21.00 -17.64
N LEU A 73 10.44 -20.33 -16.52
CA LEU A 73 10.12 -21.00 -15.26
C LEU A 73 8.78 -21.74 -15.34
N HIS A 74 7.81 -21.20 -16.07
CA HIS A 74 6.53 -21.85 -16.32
C HIS A 74 6.73 -23.14 -17.11
N ALA A 75 7.39 -23.07 -18.27
CA ALA A 75 7.63 -24.23 -19.13
C ALA A 75 8.43 -25.30 -18.39
N PHE A 76 9.50 -24.92 -17.69
CA PHE A 76 10.30 -25.85 -16.88
C PHE A 76 9.42 -26.65 -15.91
N LEU A 77 8.52 -25.98 -15.19
CA LEU A 77 7.68 -26.64 -14.19
C LEU A 77 6.51 -27.43 -14.83
N GLN A 78 6.11 -27.12 -16.06
CA GLN A 78 5.19 -27.96 -16.84
C GLN A 78 5.82 -29.31 -17.18
N ASP A 79 7.08 -29.28 -17.60
CA ASP A 79 7.81 -30.46 -18.07
C ASP A 79 8.30 -31.38 -16.92
N GLN A 80 8.35 -30.89 -15.68
CA GLN A 80 8.77 -31.70 -14.53
C GLN A 80 7.70 -32.73 -14.14
N GLY A 81 8.06 -34.02 -14.17
CA GLY A 81 7.17 -35.13 -13.82
C GLY A 81 6.90 -35.28 -12.31
N ASP A 82 7.91 -35.06 -11.47
CA ASP A 82 7.81 -35.24 -10.01
C ASP A 82 7.78 -33.92 -9.23
N THR A 83 6.84 -33.80 -8.30
CA THR A 83 6.56 -32.55 -7.59
C THR A 83 6.96 -32.62 -6.11
N THR A 84 8.19 -32.19 -5.83
CA THR A 84 8.63 -31.95 -4.45
C THR A 84 7.88 -30.75 -3.81
N ALA A 85 7.89 -30.67 -2.48
CA ALA A 85 7.35 -29.52 -1.75
C ALA A 85 7.97 -28.16 -2.19
N HIS A 86 9.24 -28.18 -2.59
CA HIS A 86 9.95 -27.00 -3.08
C HIS A 86 9.45 -26.58 -4.47
N THR A 87 9.27 -27.52 -5.41
CA THR A 87 8.70 -27.23 -6.73
C THR A 87 7.26 -26.70 -6.64
N ARG A 88 6.44 -27.20 -5.71
CA ARG A 88 5.11 -26.62 -5.42
C ARG A 88 5.16 -25.16 -4.97
N GLN A 89 6.13 -24.80 -4.13
CA GLN A 89 6.33 -23.41 -3.70
C GLN A 89 6.71 -22.50 -4.87
N LEU A 90 7.59 -23.00 -5.76
CA LEU A 90 8.00 -22.28 -6.96
C LEU A 90 6.82 -22.10 -7.93
N TRP A 91 6.03 -23.14 -8.15
CA TRP A 91 4.84 -23.08 -8.99
C TRP A 91 3.85 -22.02 -8.51
N ARG A 92 3.52 -22.01 -7.21
CA ARG A 92 2.68 -20.95 -6.60
C ARG A 92 3.30 -19.55 -6.75
N ALA A 93 4.62 -19.42 -6.79
CA ALA A 93 5.27 -18.13 -7.04
C ALA A 93 5.14 -17.70 -8.51
N VAL A 94 5.33 -18.63 -9.46
CA VAL A 94 5.16 -18.39 -10.91
C VAL A 94 3.71 -18.02 -11.22
N LEU A 95 2.72 -18.76 -10.73
CA LEU A 95 1.30 -18.44 -10.90
C LEU A 95 0.95 -17.07 -10.33
N ARG A 96 1.47 -16.72 -9.14
CA ARG A 96 1.30 -15.36 -8.57
C ARG A 96 1.95 -14.30 -9.45
N SER A 97 3.06 -14.61 -10.11
CA SER A 97 3.77 -13.70 -11.00
C SER A 97 2.97 -13.44 -12.28
N HIS A 98 2.46 -14.48 -12.96
CA HIS A 98 1.55 -14.35 -14.11
C HIS A 98 0.28 -13.60 -13.75
N ARG A 99 -0.31 -13.88 -12.58
CA ARG A 99 -1.47 -13.14 -12.06
C ARG A 99 -1.20 -11.65 -11.90
N VAL A 100 -0.02 -11.25 -11.40
CA VAL A 100 0.37 -9.84 -11.28
C VAL A 100 0.56 -9.18 -12.65
N ALA A 101 0.95 -9.96 -13.65
CA ALA A 101 1.06 -9.53 -15.05
C ALA A 101 -0.28 -9.59 -15.82
N SER A 102 -1.36 -10.06 -15.20
CA SER A 102 -2.66 -10.33 -15.84
C SER A 102 -2.62 -11.35 -16.99
N GLU A 103 -1.71 -12.33 -16.92
CA GLU A 103 -1.58 -13.41 -17.91
C GLU A 103 -2.45 -14.60 -17.53
N TRP A 104 -3.76 -14.41 -17.57
CA TRP A 104 -4.70 -15.42 -17.03
C TRP A 104 -4.73 -16.72 -17.81
N HIS A 105 -4.47 -16.69 -19.12
CA HIS A 105 -4.32 -17.92 -19.89
C HIS A 105 -3.19 -18.80 -19.33
N LYS A 106 -2.05 -18.22 -18.93
CA LYS A 106 -0.97 -18.95 -18.24
C LYS A 106 -1.38 -19.38 -16.85
N VAL A 107 -2.11 -18.55 -16.10
CA VAL A 107 -2.61 -18.95 -14.78
C VAL A 107 -3.56 -20.15 -14.87
N ASP A 108 -4.51 -20.12 -15.81
CA ASP A 108 -5.48 -21.18 -16.04
C ASP A 108 -4.78 -22.47 -16.50
N ASP A 109 -3.80 -22.35 -17.39
CA ASP A 109 -2.98 -23.47 -17.87
C ASP A 109 -2.16 -24.13 -16.74
N GLY A 110 -1.49 -23.31 -15.94
CA GLY A 110 -0.71 -23.80 -14.81
C GLY A 110 -1.58 -24.33 -13.65
N LEU A 111 -2.80 -23.82 -13.47
CA LEU A 111 -3.75 -24.38 -12.50
C LEU A 111 -4.25 -25.74 -12.94
N ARG A 112 -4.65 -25.91 -14.22
CA ARG A 112 -5.06 -27.22 -14.76
C ARG A 112 -3.96 -28.26 -14.59
N THR A 113 -2.73 -27.89 -14.96
CA THR A 113 -1.56 -28.77 -14.84
C THR A 113 -1.30 -29.14 -13.39
N SER A 114 -1.35 -28.18 -12.45
CA SER A 114 -1.12 -28.50 -11.04
C SER A 114 -2.24 -29.24 -10.34
N VAL A 115 -3.49 -29.06 -10.76
CA VAL A 115 -4.58 -29.88 -10.23
C VAL A 115 -4.42 -31.33 -10.71
N ALA A 116 -4.06 -31.53 -11.98
CA ALA A 116 -3.76 -32.87 -12.51
C ALA A 116 -2.57 -33.55 -11.83
N LYS A 117 -1.57 -32.77 -11.37
CA LYS A 117 -0.41 -33.24 -10.59
C LYS A 117 -0.63 -33.24 -9.07
N GLU A 118 -1.84 -32.97 -8.59
CA GLU A 118 -2.19 -32.85 -7.15
C GLU A 118 -1.37 -31.80 -6.34
N ASP A 119 -0.75 -30.85 -7.04
CA ASP A 119 0.04 -29.76 -6.45
C ASP A 119 -0.81 -28.57 -5.99
N ALA A 120 -1.96 -28.42 -6.62
CA ALA A 120 -2.96 -27.41 -6.32
C ALA A 120 -4.30 -28.10 -6.06
N SER A 121 -5.06 -27.53 -5.13
CA SER A 121 -6.41 -27.97 -4.81
C SER A 121 -7.44 -27.26 -5.70
N GLU A 122 -8.65 -27.80 -5.81
CA GLU A 122 -9.79 -27.07 -6.39
C GLU A 122 -10.00 -25.70 -5.71
N LEU A 123 -9.73 -25.62 -4.41
CA LEU A 123 -9.79 -24.37 -3.66
C LEU A 123 -8.85 -23.30 -4.23
N ASP A 124 -7.64 -23.69 -4.69
CA ASP A 124 -6.72 -22.78 -5.36
C ASP A 124 -7.32 -22.24 -6.67
N VAL A 125 -8.02 -23.09 -7.44
CA VAL A 125 -8.72 -22.64 -8.66
C VAL A 125 -9.76 -21.57 -8.32
N TYR A 126 -10.61 -21.81 -7.32
CA TYR A 126 -11.60 -20.82 -6.89
C TYR A 126 -10.97 -19.51 -6.39
N HIS A 127 -9.83 -19.59 -5.68
CA HIS A 127 -9.08 -18.40 -5.26
C HIS A 127 -8.64 -17.53 -6.44
N TYR A 128 -8.09 -18.15 -7.49
CA TYR A 128 -7.64 -17.42 -8.67
C TYR A 128 -8.82 -16.91 -9.50
N THR A 129 -9.90 -17.68 -9.65
CA THR A 129 -11.13 -17.26 -10.34
C THR A 129 -11.75 -16.02 -9.70
N LEU A 130 -11.92 -16.02 -8.37
CA LEU A 130 -12.47 -14.86 -7.66
C LEU A 130 -11.52 -13.66 -7.69
N HIS A 131 -10.20 -13.91 -7.63
CA HIS A 131 -9.22 -12.85 -7.79
C HIS A 131 -9.28 -12.23 -9.19
N ARG A 132 -9.44 -13.03 -10.25
CA ARG A 132 -9.63 -12.55 -11.62
C ARG A 132 -10.89 -11.71 -11.74
N LEU A 133 -12.01 -12.22 -11.24
CA LEU A 133 -13.30 -11.54 -11.24
C LEU A 133 -13.24 -10.16 -10.58
N ARG A 134 -12.47 -10.04 -9.49
CA ARG A 134 -12.25 -8.79 -8.78
C ARG A 134 -11.59 -7.72 -9.66
N PHE A 135 -10.57 -8.08 -10.45
CA PHE A 135 -9.71 -7.10 -11.15
C PHE A 135 -9.96 -6.95 -12.66
N GLU A 136 -10.43 -7.99 -13.35
CA GLU A 136 -10.54 -7.97 -14.82
C GLU A 136 -11.91 -7.59 -15.36
N SER A 137 -12.97 -8.11 -14.74
CA SER A 137 -14.32 -7.92 -15.27
C SER A 137 -14.71 -6.43 -15.19
N GLN A 138 -15.04 -5.80 -16.34
CA GLN A 138 -15.73 -4.51 -16.35
C GLN A 138 -17.26 -4.66 -16.27
N ASP A 139 -17.75 -5.90 -16.46
CA ASP A 139 -19.17 -6.26 -16.43
C ASP A 139 -19.84 -5.94 -15.10
N ASN A 140 -21.14 -5.71 -15.19
CA ASN A 140 -22.01 -5.50 -14.04
C ASN A 140 -22.38 -6.82 -13.32
N ASP A 141 -22.13 -7.98 -13.93
CA ASP A 141 -22.62 -9.29 -13.46
C ASP A 141 -21.65 -10.00 -12.50
N LYS A 142 -20.75 -9.26 -11.84
CA LYS A 142 -19.79 -9.87 -10.90
C LYS A 142 -20.43 -10.62 -9.74
N TYR A 143 -21.66 -10.26 -9.40
CA TYR A 143 -22.43 -10.92 -8.34
C TYR A 143 -22.91 -12.30 -8.76
N ILE A 144 -23.46 -12.40 -9.97
CA ILE A 144 -23.90 -13.67 -10.56
C ILE A 144 -22.70 -14.60 -10.66
N LYS A 145 -21.59 -14.12 -11.23
CA LYS A 145 -20.35 -14.91 -11.36
C LYS A 145 -19.76 -15.35 -10.00
N ALA A 146 -19.92 -14.53 -8.95
CA ALA A 146 -19.46 -14.91 -7.61
C ALA A 146 -20.40 -15.93 -6.95
N ASP A 147 -21.70 -15.84 -7.21
CA ASP A 147 -22.70 -16.81 -6.78
C ASP A 147 -22.49 -18.16 -7.48
N ASP A 148 -22.26 -18.15 -8.80
CA ASP A 148 -21.92 -19.35 -9.59
C ASP A 148 -20.70 -20.09 -9.00
N VAL A 149 -19.67 -19.34 -8.59
CA VAL A 149 -18.50 -19.92 -7.90
C VAL A 149 -18.90 -20.59 -6.58
N LEU A 150 -19.77 -19.96 -5.77
CA LEU A 150 -20.26 -20.54 -4.52
C LEU A 150 -21.13 -21.80 -4.76
N VAL A 151 -21.97 -21.78 -5.80
CA VAL A 151 -22.77 -22.94 -6.23
C VAL A 151 -21.85 -24.09 -6.64
N HIS A 152 -20.84 -23.82 -7.46
CA HIS A 152 -19.88 -24.85 -7.88
C HIS A 152 -19.05 -25.40 -6.71
N MET A 153 -18.58 -24.53 -5.79
CA MET A 153 -17.88 -25.00 -4.58
C MET A 153 -18.77 -25.91 -3.73
N ARG A 154 -20.06 -25.60 -3.62
CA ARG A 154 -21.02 -26.44 -2.90
C ARG A 154 -21.21 -27.79 -3.60
N GLN A 155 -21.34 -27.80 -4.92
CA GLN A 155 -21.50 -29.02 -5.72
C GLN A 155 -20.27 -29.92 -5.66
N SER A 156 -19.05 -29.35 -5.67
CA SER A 156 -17.81 -30.13 -5.56
C SER A 156 -17.47 -30.52 -4.11
N GLY A 157 -18.22 -30.05 -3.12
CA GLY A 157 -17.93 -30.28 -1.71
C GLY A 157 -16.72 -29.49 -1.18
N THR A 158 -16.15 -28.57 -1.98
CA THR A 158 -15.02 -27.73 -1.57
C THR A 158 -15.44 -26.75 -0.48
N LYS A 159 -14.79 -26.85 0.69
CA LYS A 159 -15.10 -25.99 1.85
C LYS A 159 -14.54 -24.58 1.65
N LEU A 160 -15.39 -23.58 1.90
CA LEU A 160 -15.01 -22.17 1.91
C LEU A 160 -13.95 -21.87 2.98
N ASP A 161 -12.79 -21.34 2.58
CA ASP A 161 -11.76 -20.87 3.51
C ASP A 161 -11.86 -19.36 3.79
N ASP A 162 -11.02 -18.87 4.71
CA ASP A 162 -11.01 -17.46 5.11
C ASP A 162 -10.52 -16.51 3.99
N ARG A 163 -9.60 -16.96 3.14
CA ARG A 163 -9.07 -16.15 2.04
C ARG A 163 -10.09 -16.00 0.92
N THR A 164 -10.85 -17.05 0.61
CA THR A 164 -11.88 -17.09 -0.42
C THR A 164 -13.02 -16.16 0.01
N LEU A 165 -13.42 -16.26 1.29
CA LEU A 165 -14.42 -15.37 1.85
C LEU A 165 -13.98 -13.90 1.74
N VAL A 166 -12.74 -13.56 2.09
CA VAL A 166 -12.22 -12.19 1.89
C VAL A 166 -12.35 -11.72 0.43
N GLN A 167 -12.09 -12.56 -0.57
CA GLN A 167 -12.27 -12.18 -1.98
C GLN A 167 -13.75 -11.90 -2.32
N LEU A 168 -14.66 -12.76 -1.85
CA LEU A 168 -16.10 -12.55 -2.01
C LEU A 168 -16.55 -11.23 -1.38
N LEU A 169 -16.09 -10.95 -0.16
CA LEU A 169 -16.36 -9.68 0.52
C LEU A 169 -15.83 -8.49 -0.28
N HIS A 170 -14.65 -8.60 -0.89
CA HIS A 170 -14.13 -7.55 -1.79
C HIS A 170 -14.97 -7.37 -3.05
N ILE A 171 -15.50 -8.44 -3.63
CA ILE A 171 -16.40 -8.37 -4.80
C ILE A 171 -17.67 -7.61 -4.43
N LEU A 172 -18.24 -7.87 -3.24
CA LEU A 172 -19.38 -7.12 -2.69
C LEU A 172 -19.15 -5.61 -2.63
N MET A 173 -17.91 -5.19 -2.40
CA MET A 173 -17.53 -3.78 -2.28
C MET A 173 -17.31 -3.07 -3.62
N ILE A 174 -17.21 -3.78 -4.75
CA ILE A 174 -16.81 -3.19 -6.03
C ILE A 174 -17.75 -2.05 -6.44
N PRO A 175 -19.09 -2.18 -6.43
CA PRO A 175 -19.98 -1.09 -6.84
C PRO A 175 -19.92 0.10 -5.88
N VAL A 176 -19.73 -0.12 -4.58
CA VAL A 176 -19.54 0.96 -3.61
C VAL A 176 -18.27 1.75 -3.94
N TYR A 177 -17.15 1.05 -4.19
CA TYR A 177 -15.92 1.71 -4.60
C TYR A 177 -16.06 2.43 -5.93
N ARG A 178 -16.73 1.84 -6.92
CA ARG A 178 -16.96 2.43 -8.24
C ARG A 178 -17.78 3.71 -8.11
N ALA A 179 -18.92 3.65 -7.42
CA ALA A 179 -19.81 4.78 -7.22
C ALA A 179 -19.11 5.92 -6.45
N TYR A 180 -18.39 5.59 -5.37
CA TYR A 180 -17.69 6.59 -4.58
C TYR A 180 -16.50 7.23 -5.34
N ARG A 181 -15.68 6.44 -6.03
CA ARG A 181 -14.50 6.93 -6.79
C ARG A 181 -14.86 7.72 -8.03
N THR A 182 -15.97 7.40 -8.69
CA THR A 182 -16.50 8.17 -9.82
C THR A 182 -17.34 9.37 -9.39
N HIS A 183 -17.33 9.70 -8.09
CA HIS A 183 -18.03 10.86 -7.52
C HIS A 183 -19.52 10.90 -7.87
N GLN A 184 -20.17 9.74 -7.92
CA GLN A 184 -21.60 9.65 -8.18
C GLN A 184 -22.44 10.44 -7.17
N ARG A 185 -23.67 10.75 -7.57
CA ARG A 185 -24.66 11.35 -6.67
C ARG A 185 -24.81 10.47 -5.43
N PRO A 186 -24.84 11.05 -4.22
CA PRO A 186 -24.96 10.27 -3.00
C PRO A 186 -26.08 9.24 -2.96
N ARG A 187 -27.26 9.50 -3.55
CA ARG A 187 -28.33 8.49 -3.65
C ARG A 187 -27.83 7.18 -4.30
N VAL A 188 -27.13 7.28 -5.43
CA VAL A 188 -26.52 6.14 -6.14
C VAL A 188 -25.49 5.43 -5.25
N VAL A 189 -24.66 6.20 -4.54
CA VAL A 189 -23.68 5.63 -3.60
C VAL A 189 -24.38 4.87 -2.46
N MET A 190 -25.46 5.43 -1.91
CA MET A 190 -26.23 4.83 -0.83
C MET A 190 -26.97 3.57 -1.26
N ASP A 191 -27.52 3.57 -2.48
CA ASP A 191 -28.17 2.40 -3.06
C ASP A 191 -27.17 1.26 -3.28
N ALA A 192 -25.90 1.55 -3.59
CA ALA A 192 -24.83 0.55 -3.62
C ALA A 192 -24.38 0.10 -2.21
N VAL A 193 -24.33 1.01 -1.22
CA VAL A 193 -23.90 0.69 0.15
C VAL A 193 -24.89 -0.23 0.87
N ARG A 194 -26.20 -0.03 0.68
CA ARG A 194 -27.25 -0.76 1.40
C ARG A 194 -27.14 -2.30 1.27
N PRO A 195 -27.09 -2.90 0.07
CA PRO A 195 -26.97 -4.35 -0.08
C PRO A 195 -25.62 -4.87 0.44
N ALA A 196 -24.52 -4.17 0.15
CA ALA A 196 -23.19 -4.57 0.62
C ALA A 196 -23.12 -4.58 2.16
N ARG A 197 -23.67 -3.56 2.83
CA ARG A 197 -23.73 -3.51 4.30
C ARG A 197 -24.59 -4.63 4.87
N ARG A 198 -25.76 -4.93 4.29
CA ARG A 198 -26.61 -6.04 4.73
C ARG A 198 -25.88 -7.38 4.65
N ALA A 199 -25.18 -7.63 3.54
CA ALA A 199 -24.35 -8.82 3.39
C ALA A 199 -23.24 -8.90 4.44
N MET A 200 -22.48 -7.82 4.67
CA MET A 200 -21.45 -7.78 5.72
C MET A 200 -22.00 -8.09 7.12
N GLN A 201 -23.17 -7.54 7.45
CA GLN A 201 -23.84 -7.78 8.73
C GLN A 201 -24.30 -9.23 8.86
N ALA A 202 -24.92 -9.80 7.82
CA ALA A 202 -25.34 -11.20 7.79
C ALA A 202 -24.13 -12.14 7.93
N THR A 203 -23.06 -11.90 7.17
CA THR A 203 -21.83 -12.69 7.25
C THR A 203 -21.22 -12.60 8.65
N PHE A 204 -21.17 -11.42 9.28
CA PHE A 204 -20.64 -11.31 10.63
C PHE A 204 -21.47 -12.09 11.66
N ARG A 205 -22.81 -12.07 11.56
CA ARG A 205 -23.68 -12.89 12.43
C ARG A 205 -23.40 -14.38 12.23
N TRP A 206 -23.31 -14.82 10.98
CA TRP A 206 -22.92 -16.20 10.66
C TRP A 206 -21.55 -16.57 11.23
N LEU A 207 -20.56 -15.67 11.16
CA LEU A 207 -19.25 -15.89 11.75
C LEU A 207 -19.28 -15.99 13.27
N ARG A 208 -20.04 -15.09 13.91
CA ARG A 208 -20.21 -15.10 15.37
C ARG A 208 -20.83 -16.41 15.85
N GLY A 209 -21.77 -16.96 15.09
CA GLY A 209 -22.66 -18.02 15.54
C GLY A 209 -23.82 -17.45 16.36
N ASP A 210 -24.97 -18.11 16.29
CA ASP A 210 -26.15 -17.78 17.08
C ASP A 210 -26.42 -18.92 18.05
N GLY A 211 -25.77 -18.89 19.22
CA GLY A 211 -25.99 -19.79 20.37
C GLY A 211 -25.76 -21.28 20.10
N ALA A 212 -26.66 -21.91 19.35
CA ALA A 212 -26.64 -23.32 18.95
C ALA A 212 -25.54 -23.65 17.92
N SER A 213 -25.05 -22.65 17.16
CA SER A 213 -23.92 -22.85 16.23
C SER A 213 -22.60 -22.45 16.87
N PRO A 214 -21.54 -23.27 16.73
CA PRO A 214 -20.21 -22.90 17.21
C PRO A 214 -19.72 -21.64 16.49
N THR A 215 -18.98 -20.81 17.21
CA THR A 215 -18.37 -19.62 16.64
C THR A 215 -17.35 -19.99 15.56
N ARG A 216 -17.36 -19.27 14.45
CA ARG A 216 -16.43 -19.44 13.32
C ARG A 216 -15.34 -18.36 13.33
N LEU A 217 -15.40 -17.42 14.28
CA LEU A 217 -14.48 -16.30 14.40
C LEU A 217 -13.02 -16.73 14.57
N GLY A 218 -12.75 -17.89 15.18
CA GLY A 218 -11.39 -18.45 15.26
C GLY A 218 -10.81 -18.87 13.91
N ARG A 219 -11.65 -19.38 13.01
CA ARG A 219 -11.25 -19.86 11.67
C ARG A 219 -11.22 -18.75 10.62
N TYR A 220 -12.11 -17.75 10.74
CA TYR A 220 -12.29 -16.69 9.74
C TYR A 220 -11.82 -15.31 10.23
N ARG A 221 -10.58 -15.25 10.74
CA ARG A 221 -10.03 -14.04 11.37
C ARG A 221 -9.82 -12.90 10.38
N LEU A 222 -9.37 -13.22 9.16
CA LEU A 222 -9.15 -12.23 8.11
C LEU A 222 -10.48 -11.66 7.65
N SER A 223 -11.48 -12.50 7.41
CA SER A 223 -12.82 -12.07 6.99
C SER A 223 -13.49 -11.20 8.04
N ALA A 224 -13.47 -11.61 9.31
CA ALA A 224 -14.04 -10.81 10.40
C ALA A 224 -13.37 -9.43 10.51
N THR A 225 -12.05 -9.37 10.42
CA THR A 225 -11.29 -8.10 10.41
C THR A 225 -11.66 -7.24 9.19
N GLN A 226 -11.78 -7.87 8.01
CA GLN A 226 -12.10 -7.19 6.76
C GLN A 226 -13.53 -6.63 6.75
N ILE A 227 -14.48 -7.32 7.38
CA ILE A 227 -15.86 -6.82 7.57
C ILE A 227 -15.85 -5.50 8.34
N LEU A 228 -15.13 -5.41 9.46
CA LEU A 228 -15.07 -4.17 10.26
C LEU A 228 -14.44 -3.02 9.46
N GLU A 229 -13.39 -3.29 8.67
CA GLU A 229 -12.81 -2.29 7.77
C GLU A 229 -13.80 -1.79 6.71
N PHE A 230 -14.57 -2.69 6.10
CA PHE A 230 -15.59 -2.30 5.13
C PHE A 230 -16.74 -1.54 5.75
N GLU A 231 -17.17 -1.92 6.95
CA GLU A 231 -18.19 -1.17 7.67
C GLU A 231 -17.73 0.22 8.08
N LEU A 232 -16.45 0.37 8.45
CA LEU A 232 -15.86 1.68 8.70
C LEU A 232 -15.83 2.51 7.42
N PHE A 233 -15.49 1.89 6.29
CA PHE A 233 -15.56 2.55 4.99
C PHE A 233 -17.00 2.96 4.63
N PHE A 234 -18.01 2.15 4.92
CA PHE A 234 -19.41 2.54 4.72
C PHE A 234 -19.79 3.74 5.57
N ALA A 235 -19.42 3.77 6.85
CA ALA A 235 -19.68 4.90 7.73
C ALA A 235 -19.02 6.18 7.20
N TYR A 236 -17.77 6.06 6.74
CA TYR A 236 -17.04 7.15 6.08
C TYR A 236 -17.72 7.65 4.80
N VAL A 237 -18.10 6.74 3.90
CA VAL A 237 -18.79 7.11 2.65
C VAL A 237 -20.10 7.83 2.93
N GLN A 238 -20.88 7.32 3.88
CA GLN A 238 -22.14 7.93 4.31
C GLN A 238 -21.94 9.34 4.84
N HIS A 239 -20.95 9.52 5.73
CA HIS A 239 -20.59 10.82 6.26
C HIS A 239 -20.20 11.81 5.16
N MET A 240 -19.30 11.40 4.25
CA MET A 240 -18.85 12.25 3.15
C MET A 240 -19.97 12.60 2.17
N CYS A 241 -20.88 11.67 1.91
CA CYS A 241 -22.07 11.90 1.10
C CYS A 241 -22.99 12.96 1.73
N ARG A 242 -23.22 12.91 3.04
CA ARG A 242 -24.00 13.94 3.77
C ARG A 242 -23.30 15.31 3.73
N ARG A 243 -22.00 15.36 4.04
CA ARG A 243 -21.22 16.61 4.05
C ARG A 243 -21.15 17.29 2.68
N ARG A 244 -21.16 16.53 1.58
CA ARG A 244 -21.22 17.09 0.22
C ARG A 244 -22.52 17.85 -0.05
N TYR A 245 -23.64 17.42 0.53
CA TYR A 245 -24.93 18.08 0.36
C TYR A 245 -25.15 19.28 1.27
N GLN A 246 -24.47 19.35 2.41
CA GLN A 246 -24.57 20.50 3.31
C GLN A 246 -23.86 21.75 2.77
N PHE A 247 -23.44 21.76 1.49
CA PHE A 247 -22.70 22.84 0.81
C PHE A 247 -21.49 23.43 1.57
N ALA A 248 -21.02 22.77 2.63
CA ALA A 248 -19.87 23.25 3.39
C ALA A 248 -18.68 23.47 2.46
N PRO A 249 -17.95 24.60 2.58
CA PRO A 249 -16.75 24.85 1.80
C PRO A 249 -15.79 23.66 1.88
N PRO A 250 -15.12 23.25 0.79
CA PRO A 250 -14.20 22.12 0.81
C PRO A 250 -13.09 22.21 1.88
N ALA A 251 -12.73 23.42 2.31
CA ALA A 251 -11.75 23.68 3.35
C ALA A 251 -12.21 23.26 4.76
N GLU A 252 -13.53 23.21 4.99
CA GLU A 252 -14.17 22.90 6.28
C GLU A 252 -14.71 21.46 6.34
N ARG A 253 -14.60 20.70 5.24
CA ARG A 253 -15.03 19.30 5.19
C ARG A 253 -14.03 18.40 5.91
N CYS A 254 -14.17 18.27 7.22
CA CYS A 254 -13.53 17.20 7.98
C CYS A 254 -14.11 15.84 7.55
N GLY A 255 -13.24 14.94 7.08
CA GLY A 255 -13.63 13.60 6.65
C GLY A 255 -13.65 12.55 7.77
N MET A 256 -13.58 12.98 9.03
CA MET A 256 -13.67 12.12 10.20
C MET A 256 -15.11 11.75 10.50
N VAL A 257 -15.34 10.50 10.89
CA VAL A 257 -16.68 9.96 11.08
C VAL A 257 -17.12 10.26 12.51
N PRO A 258 -18.31 10.83 12.73
CA PRO A 258 -18.82 11.05 14.08
C PRO A 258 -18.87 9.76 14.91
N ALA A 259 -18.51 9.83 16.19
CA ALA A 259 -18.32 8.67 17.07
C ALA A 259 -19.60 7.83 17.20
N GLU A 260 -20.77 8.47 17.22
CA GLU A 260 -22.08 7.83 17.27
C GLU A 260 -22.32 6.86 16.11
N HIS A 261 -21.79 7.17 14.92
CA HIS A 261 -21.91 6.30 13.75
C HIS A 261 -20.98 5.07 13.81
N LEU A 262 -20.03 5.04 14.75
CA LEU A 262 -19.10 3.93 14.94
C LEU A 262 -19.47 3.02 16.11
N VAL A 263 -20.51 3.33 16.89
CA VAL A 263 -20.98 2.49 18.01
C VAL A 263 -21.20 1.02 17.61
N PRO A 264 -21.84 0.71 16.45
CA PRO A 264 -22.00 -0.69 16.02
C PRO A 264 -20.68 -1.41 15.73
N LEU A 265 -19.64 -0.68 15.30
CA LEU A 265 -18.33 -1.27 15.05
C LEU A 265 -17.58 -1.56 16.35
N HIS A 266 -17.72 -0.69 17.36
CA HIS A 266 -17.16 -0.94 18.70
C HIS A 266 -17.78 -2.21 19.31
N ALA A 267 -19.10 -2.38 19.21
CA ALA A 267 -19.77 -3.59 19.69
C ALA A 267 -19.26 -4.86 18.99
N LYS A 268 -19.01 -4.81 17.67
CA LYS A 268 -18.41 -5.95 16.95
C LYS A 268 -16.96 -6.20 17.36
N LEU A 269 -16.19 -5.14 17.56
CA LEU A 269 -14.81 -5.24 18.04
C LEU A 269 -14.75 -5.87 19.44
N ASP A 270 -15.70 -5.55 20.32
CA ASP A 270 -15.80 -6.18 21.64
C ASP A 270 -16.07 -7.69 21.56
N VAL A 271 -16.90 -8.12 20.61
CA VAL A 271 -17.09 -9.55 20.33
C VAL A 271 -15.76 -10.19 19.90
N LEU A 272 -15.02 -9.57 18.98
CA LEU A 272 -13.72 -10.08 18.55
C LEU A 272 -12.71 -10.11 19.71
N ARG A 273 -12.70 -9.07 20.55
CA ARG A 273 -11.83 -8.96 21.73
C ARG A 273 -12.07 -10.09 22.73
N ARG A 274 -13.34 -10.45 22.99
CA ARG A 274 -13.69 -11.58 23.87
C ARG A 274 -13.24 -12.93 23.31
N VAL A 275 -13.29 -13.10 21.98
CA VAL A 275 -12.99 -14.38 21.33
C VAL A 275 -11.50 -14.56 21.03
N TRP A 276 -10.80 -13.50 20.66
CA TRP A 276 -9.39 -13.55 20.26
C TRP A 276 -8.40 -13.08 21.33
N GLY A 277 -8.90 -12.42 22.38
CA GLY A 277 -8.08 -11.78 23.41
C GLY A 277 -7.68 -10.34 23.05
N GLU A 278 -7.37 -9.54 24.07
CA GLU A 278 -6.96 -8.14 23.90
C GLU A 278 -5.56 -7.99 23.29
N SER A 279 -4.72 -9.00 23.46
CA SER A 279 -3.36 -9.02 22.94
C SER A 279 -3.28 -9.29 21.43
N ASP A 280 -4.37 -9.73 20.78
CA ASP A 280 -4.36 -10.03 19.35
C ASP A 280 -4.05 -8.78 18.51
N VAL A 281 -3.07 -8.91 17.62
CA VAL A 281 -2.57 -7.84 16.75
C VAL A 281 -3.64 -7.22 15.85
N ARG A 282 -4.68 -7.97 15.46
CA ARG A 282 -5.78 -7.48 14.61
C ARG A 282 -6.78 -6.71 15.45
N VAL A 283 -7.08 -7.17 16.66
CA VAL A 283 -7.93 -6.43 17.61
C VAL A 283 -7.30 -5.09 17.95
N LYS A 284 -6.01 -5.07 18.34
CA LYS A 284 -5.25 -3.82 18.60
C LYS A 284 -5.32 -2.87 17.41
N ARG A 285 -5.05 -3.38 16.20
CA ARG A 285 -5.12 -2.58 14.99
C ARG A 285 -6.49 -1.96 14.76
N LEU A 286 -7.56 -2.76 14.83
CA LEU A 286 -8.92 -2.29 14.62
C LEU A 286 -9.34 -1.26 15.66
N HIS A 287 -8.94 -1.44 16.93
CA HIS A 287 -9.20 -0.50 18.01
C HIS A 287 -8.58 0.87 17.73
N ILE A 288 -7.28 0.89 17.41
CA ILE A 288 -6.56 2.13 17.10
C ILE A 288 -7.14 2.79 15.84
N MET A 289 -7.49 1.99 14.83
CA MET A 289 -8.12 2.47 13.61
C MET A 289 -9.48 3.15 13.88
N LEU A 290 -10.29 2.62 14.80
CA LEU A 290 -11.56 3.23 15.20
C LEU A 290 -11.34 4.58 15.90
N HIS A 291 -10.43 4.65 16.88
CA HIS A 291 -10.06 5.91 17.55
C HIS A 291 -9.57 6.95 16.56
N ALA A 292 -8.68 6.54 15.65
CA ALA A 292 -8.18 7.42 14.62
C ALA A 292 -9.35 7.95 13.79
N SER A 293 -10.29 7.10 13.37
CA SER A 293 -11.38 7.46 12.47
C SER A 293 -12.48 8.35 13.07
N CYS A 294 -12.69 8.33 14.39
CA CYS A 294 -13.65 9.20 15.07
C CYS A 294 -13.09 10.55 15.52
N GLY A 295 -11.84 10.85 15.18
CA GLY A 295 -11.17 12.10 15.56
C GLY A 295 -10.44 12.04 16.89
N ALA A 296 -10.42 10.91 17.59
CA ALA A 296 -9.57 10.69 18.78
C ALA A 296 -8.10 10.43 18.37
N TRP A 297 -7.54 11.32 17.55
CA TRP A 297 -6.25 11.16 16.89
C TRP A 297 -5.09 11.02 17.87
N ALA A 298 -5.01 11.90 18.87
CA ALA A 298 -3.96 11.87 19.87
C ALA A 298 -3.95 10.54 20.65
N ARG A 299 -5.13 9.99 20.95
CA ARG A 299 -5.26 8.68 21.58
C ARG A 299 -4.76 7.58 20.65
N ALA A 300 -5.19 7.58 19.38
CA ALA A 300 -4.74 6.59 18.41
C ALA A 300 -3.22 6.60 18.19
N CYS A 301 -2.59 7.79 18.18
CA CYS A 301 -1.14 7.92 18.09
C CYS A 301 -0.44 7.33 19.32
N ARG A 302 -0.91 7.63 20.55
CA ARG A 302 -0.35 7.06 21.77
C ARG A 302 -0.48 5.53 21.82
N ASP A 303 -1.66 5.01 21.49
CA ASP A 303 -1.91 3.57 21.47
C ASP A 303 -1.03 2.86 20.42
N LEU A 304 -0.80 3.50 19.26
CA LEU A 304 0.14 3.01 18.25
C LEU A 304 1.59 3.03 18.76
N GLU A 305 2.03 4.10 19.42
CA GLU A 305 3.38 4.20 19.96
C GLU A 305 3.67 3.17 21.06
N ALA A 306 2.69 2.96 21.94
CA ALA A 306 2.73 1.92 22.97
C ALA A 306 2.83 0.54 22.31
N TRP A 307 1.94 0.23 21.36
CA TRP A 307 1.99 -1.05 20.66
C TRP A 307 3.32 -1.29 19.93
N LEU A 308 3.88 -0.25 19.30
CA LEU A 308 5.19 -0.32 18.65
C LEU A 308 6.36 -0.50 19.62
N ALA A 309 6.19 -0.13 20.90
CA ALA A 309 7.19 -0.35 21.93
C ALA A 309 7.08 -1.77 22.52
N ASP A 310 5.85 -2.24 22.71
CA ASP A 310 5.57 -3.52 23.38
C ASP A 310 5.81 -4.75 22.49
N ASP A 311 5.63 -4.63 21.17
CA ASP A 311 5.62 -5.79 20.26
C ASP A 311 6.35 -5.51 18.94
N ALA A 312 7.56 -6.06 18.83
CA ALA A 312 8.40 -5.99 17.63
C ALA A 312 8.38 -7.29 16.80
N SER A 313 7.42 -8.19 17.04
CA SER A 313 7.30 -9.45 16.29
C SER A 313 7.02 -9.21 14.80
N GLN A 314 7.38 -10.18 13.94
CA GLN A 314 7.16 -10.05 12.50
C GLN A 314 5.67 -9.94 12.13
N ASP A 315 4.81 -10.66 12.85
CA ASP A 315 3.37 -10.64 12.67
C ASP A 315 2.77 -9.28 13.06
N ALA A 316 3.19 -8.72 14.20
CA ALA A 316 2.81 -7.38 14.61
C ALA A 316 3.30 -6.32 13.62
N ALA A 317 4.55 -6.42 13.15
CA ALA A 317 5.12 -5.47 12.20
C ALA A 317 4.30 -5.36 10.90
N PHE A 318 3.70 -6.46 10.42
CA PHE A 318 2.81 -6.42 9.27
C PHE A 318 1.54 -5.58 9.54
N GLU A 319 0.85 -5.85 10.64
CA GLU A 319 -0.38 -5.15 11.01
C GLU A 319 -0.12 -3.70 11.43
N GLN A 320 0.98 -3.41 12.12
CA GLN A 320 1.45 -2.06 12.47
C GLN A 320 1.72 -1.21 11.22
N ARG A 321 2.43 -1.76 10.22
CA ARG A 321 2.61 -1.08 8.92
C ARG A 321 1.28 -0.80 8.23
N ARG A 322 0.36 -1.77 8.22
CA ARG A 322 -0.99 -1.61 7.64
C ARG A 322 -1.78 -0.52 8.37
N LEU A 323 -1.65 -0.44 9.68
CA LEU A 323 -2.26 0.60 10.50
C LEU A 323 -1.71 1.98 10.18
N ILE A 324 -0.38 2.14 10.13
CA ILE A 324 0.29 3.41 9.78
C ILE A 324 -0.21 3.92 8.44
N VAL A 325 -0.26 3.05 7.41
CA VAL A 325 -0.76 3.44 6.08
C VAL A 325 -2.23 3.85 6.13
N THR A 326 -3.05 3.12 6.88
CA THR A 326 -4.48 3.41 7.05
C THR A 326 -4.70 4.74 7.77
N MET A 327 -4.05 4.95 8.91
CA MET A 327 -4.12 6.20 9.69
C MET A 327 -3.58 7.37 8.87
N PHE A 328 -2.49 7.22 8.11
CA PHE A 328 -2.01 8.27 7.22
C PHE A 328 -3.07 8.64 6.16
N GLY A 329 -3.83 7.64 5.69
CA GLY A 329 -5.01 7.86 4.85
C GLY A 329 -6.13 8.64 5.55
N PHE A 330 -6.28 8.52 6.87
CA PHE A 330 -7.19 9.33 7.67
C PHE A 330 -6.66 10.74 7.94
N ALA A 331 -5.37 10.89 8.25
CA ALA A 331 -4.73 12.19 8.38
C ALA A 331 -4.98 13.06 7.13
N CYS A 332 -4.85 12.48 5.94
CA CYS A 332 -5.16 13.15 4.67
C CYS A 332 -6.58 13.75 4.58
N LYS A 333 -7.53 13.28 5.40
CA LYS A 333 -8.94 13.69 5.44
C LYS A 333 -9.24 14.74 6.52
N HIS A 334 -8.27 15.08 7.37
CA HIS A 334 -8.40 16.22 8.28
C HIS A 334 -8.50 17.52 7.48
N THR A 335 -8.87 18.61 8.15
CA THR A 335 -8.89 19.94 7.51
C THR A 335 -7.50 20.30 6.97
N ARG A 336 -7.45 21.24 6.02
CA ARG A 336 -6.29 21.43 5.13
C ARG A 336 -4.95 21.61 5.86
N TYR A 337 -4.96 22.24 7.03
CA TYR A 337 -3.76 22.55 7.80
C TYR A 337 -3.48 21.49 8.87
N GLU A 338 -4.50 21.10 9.65
CA GLU A 338 -4.41 20.06 10.69
C GLU A 338 -3.92 18.70 10.15
N ARG A 339 -4.24 18.38 8.88
CA ARG A 339 -3.70 17.17 8.25
C ARG A 339 -2.18 17.15 8.19
N LEU A 340 -1.51 18.30 8.08
CA LEU A 340 -0.05 18.34 7.98
C LEU A 340 0.61 17.94 9.30
N GLU A 341 0.09 18.44 10.42
CA GLU A 341 0.54 18.04 11.76
C GLU A 341 0.27 16.54 11.98
N SER A 342 -0.94 16.08 11.63
CA SER A 342 -1.32 14.66 11.76
C SER A 342 -0.44 13.73 10.91
N MET A 343 -0.12 14.14 9.68
CA MET A 343 0.79 13.41 8.80
C MET A 343 2.22 13.41 9.34
N ALA A 344 2.73 14.56 9.81
CA ALA A 344 4.07 14.68 10.36
C ALA A 344 4.25 13.83 11.62
N GLU A 345 3.24 13.83 12.51
CA GLU A 345 3.25 13.03 13.72
C GLU A 345 3.31 11.53 13.42
N LEU A 346 2.52 11.04 12.46
CA LEU A 346 2.63 9.66 12.01
C LEU A 346 3.98 9.35 11.35
N LEU A 347 4.57 10.30 10.64
CA LEU A 347 5.90 10.11 10.04
C LEU A 347 6.99 10.03 11.10
N ARG A 348 6.86 10.79 12.20
CA ARG A 348 7.71 10.66 13.40
C ARG A 348 7.56 9.27 14.02
N ILE A 349 6.34 8.84 14.31
CA ILE A 349 6.06 7.51 14.90
C ILE A 349 6.59 6.38 13.99
N SER A 350 6.42 6.53 12.68
CA SER A 350 6.87 5.56 11.70
C SER A 350 8.35 5.59 11.38
N ALA A 351 9.16 6.52 11.92
CA ALA A 351 10.60 6.54 11.67
C ALA A 351 11.37 5.36 12.32
N ARG A 352 10.70 4.49 13.09
CA ARG A 352 11.31 3.32 13.73
C ARG A 352 11.85 2.31 12.70
N CYS A 353 13.16 2.06 12.75
CA CYS A 353 13.86 1.32 11.69
C CYS A 353 13.40 -0.15 11.57
N HIS A 354 13.02 -0.82 12.67
CA HIS A 354 12.59 -2.23 12.65
C HIS A 354 11.34 -2.48 11.79
N LEU A 355 10.45 -1.49 11.65
CA LEU A 355 9.23 -1.61 10.85
C LEU A 355 9.50 -1.72 9.36
N TRP A 356 10.59 -1.15 8.88
CA TRP A 356 10.82 -0.93 7.44
C TRP A 356 12.01 -1.69 6.90
N ARG A 357 12.63 -2.55 7.72
CA ARG A 357 13.58 -3.56 7.28
C ARG A 357 12.89 -4.53 6.33
N ASP A 358 13.64 -4.99 5.32
CA ASP A 358 13.14 -5.95 4.36
C ASP A 358 12.73 -7.25 5.08
N GLY A 359 11.50 -7.70 4.79
CA GLY A 359 10.87 -8.88 5.37
C GLY A 359 9.94 -9.54 4.36
N ALA A 360 8.89 -10.23 4.80
CA ALA A 360 7.96 -10.97 3.92
C ALA A 360 7.13 -10.09 2.95
N SER A 361 7.08 -8.78 3.15
CA SER A 361 6.36 -7.83 2.27
C SER A 361 7.30 -7.26 1.20
N PRO A 362 6.88 -7.12 -0.07
CA PRO A 362 7.73 -6.51 -1.10
C PRO A 362 7.99 -5.02 -0.78
N ALA A 363 9.24 -4.70 -0.48
CA ALA A 363 9.80 -3.36 -0.29
C ALA A 363 9.06 -2.44 0.71
N PRO A 364 9.03 -2.78 2.02
CA PRO A 364 8.36 -1.98 3.05
C PRO A 364 8.87 -0.53 3.07
N GLY A 365 10.18 -0.30 2.98
CA GLY A 365 10.73 1.06 2.96
C GLY A 365 10.23 1.93 1.79
N ALA A 366 9.88 1.35 0.63
CA ALA A 366 9.31 2.10 -0.49
C ALA A 366 7.91 2.66 -0.15
N THR A 367 7.18 2.01 0.75
CA THR A 367 5.91 2.53 1.25
C THR A 367 6.13 3.76 2.13
N LEU A 368 7.11 3.71 3.04
CA LEU A 368 7.43 4.86 3.89
C LEU A 368 7.91 6.07 3.06
N VAL A 369 8.79 5.85 2.07
CA VAL A 369 9.21 6.92 1.13
C VAL A 369 8.00 7.53 0.40
N ARG A 370 7.00 6.72 0.03
CA ARG A 370 5.75 7.23 -0.58
C ARG A 370 4.91 8.06 0.39
N LEU A 371 4.89 7.74 1.69
CA LEU A 371 4.21 8.55 2.70
C LEU A 371 4.90 9.91 2.88
N TRP A 372 6.23 9.92 3.01
CA TRP A 372 7.04 11.14 3.04
C TRP A 372 6.81 12.02 1.80
N LEU A 373 6.86 11.41 0.61
CA LEU A 373 6.56 12.10 -0.64
C LEU A 373 5.18 12.77 -0.62
N ARG A 374 4.14 12.09 -0.12
CA ARG A 374 2.79 12.66 -0.02
C ARG A 374 2.73 13.82 0.98
N PHE A 375 3.41 13.70 2.12
CA PHE A 375 3.52 14.79 3.10
C PHE A 375 4.20 16.02 2.50
N VAL A 376 5.40 15.87 1.92
CA VAL A 376 6.14 16.98 1.31
C VAL A 376 5.35 17.63 0.18
N VAL A 377 4.64 16.85 -0.64
CA VAL A 377 3.75 17.41 -1.68
C VAL A 377 2.59 18.20 -1.08
N ALA A 378 1.95 17.69 -0.01
CA ALA A 378 0.87 18.39 0.66
C ALA A 378 1.34 19.70 1.32
N TRP A 379 2.50 19.66 1.98
CA TRP A 379 3.15 20.82 2.59
C TRP A 379 3.55 21.86 1.54
N THR A 380 4.18 21.44 0.44
CA THR A 380 4.56 22.33 -0.69
C THR A 380 3.34 23.04 -1.28
N LYS A 381 2.21 22.35 -1.45
CA LYS A 381 0.96 22.98 -1.90
C LYS A 381 0.39 23.97 -0.89
N CYS A 382 0.67 23.77 0.39
CA CYS A 382 0.22 24.62 1.49
C CYS A 382 1.02 25.92 1.56
N VAL A 383 2.35 25.81 1.50
CA VAL A 383 3.29 26.90 1.77
C VAL A 383 3.77 27.59 0.48
N GLY A 384 3.87 26.85 -0.63
CA GLY A 384 4.57 27.32 -1.83
C GLY A 384 3.73 27.69 -3.05
N VAL A 385 2.54 27.09 -3.25
CA VAL A 385 1.91 27.11 -4.59
C VAL A 385 0.48 27.63 -4.63
N ASN A 386 -0.41 27.19 -3.73
CA ASN A 386 -1.84 27.48 -3.86
C ASN A 386 -2.28 28.80 -3.19
N CYS A 387 -1.38 29.79 -3.10
CA CYS A 387 -1.68 31.08 -2.47
C CYS A 387 -0.80 32.20 -3.03
N GLY A 388 -1.30 33.46 -2.98
CA GLY A 388 -0.56 34.65 -3.42
C GLY A 388 0.67 34.95 -2.56
N HIS A 389 1.54 35.86 -3.01
CA HIS A 389 2.84 36.15 -2.35
C HIS A 389 2.72 36.42 -0.84
N ALA A 390 1.81 37.32 -0.43
CA ALA A 390 1.59 37.65 0.98
C ALA A 390 1.19 36.42 1.82
N ARG A 391 0.30 35.57 1.29
CA ARG A 391 -0.15 34.36 1.97
C ARG A 391 0.92 33.27 2.02
N ARG A 392 1.80 33.16 1.01
CA ARG A 392 2.97 32.27 1.08
C ARG A 392 3.93 32.71 2.19
N ALA A 393 4.21 34.00 2.31
CA ALA A 393 5.06 34.53 3.36
C ALA A 393 4.46 34.30 4.75
N HIS A 394 3.16 34.54 4.91
CA HIS A 394 2.45 34.22 6.15
C HIS A 394 2.52 32.73 6.48
N MET A 395 2.22 31.84 5.51
CA MET A 395 2.25 30.40 5.73
C MET A 395 3.65 29.89 6.08
N ALA A 396 4.70 30.45 5.47
CA ALA A 396 6.09 30.11 5.76
C ALA A 396 6.47 30.36 7.22
N ARG A 397 5.97 31.47 7.80
CA ARG A 397 6.20 31.85 9.21
C ARG A 397 5.22 31.21 10.20
N SER A 398 4.11 30.67 9.72
CA SER A 398 3.14 29.99 10.57
C SER A 398 3.69 28.66 11.13
N ARG A 399 3.02 28.11 12.14
CA ARG A 399 3.33 26.78 12.70
C ARG A 399 3.35 25.64 11.67
N TYR A 400 2.64 25.79 10.56
CA TYR A 400 2.57 24.81 9.47
C TYR A 400 3.67 24.99 8.40
N GLY A 401 4.45 26.07 8.49
CA GLY A 401 5.51 26.46 7.57
C GLY A 401 6.84 25.80 7.91
N TRP A 402 7.85 26.62 8.22
CA TRP A 402 9.18 26.14 8.59
C TRP A 402 9.20 25.36 9.91
N GLU A 403 8.42 25.78 10.91
CA GLU A 403 8.39 25.12 12.23
C GLU A 403 7.99 23.63 12.13
N LEU A 404 6.95 23.32 11.34
CA LEU A 404 6.58 21.93 11.09
C LEU A 404 7.66 21.16 10.32
N MET A 405 8.25 21.80 9.31
CA MET A 405 9.24 21.14 8.45
C MET A 405 10.57 20.89 9.17
N SER A 406 11.04 21.82 9.98
CA SER A 406 12.24 21.68 10.80
C SER A 406 12.12 20.57 11.84
N ARG A 407 10.91 20.29 12.36
CA ARG A 407 10.63 19.09 13.17
C ARG A 407 10.57 17.80 12.36
N ALA A 408 10.13 17.88 11.10
CA ALA A 408 10.00 16.71 10.23
C ALA A 408 11.34 16.26 9.60
N LEU A 409 12.22 17.19 9.23
CA LEU A 409 13.50 16.90 8.55
C LEU A 409 14.42 15.94 9.33
N PRO A 410 14.61 16.06 10.65
CA PRO A 410 15.39 15.10 11.43
C PRO A 410 14.84 13.68 11.33
N ASN A 411 13.51 13.52 11.32
CA ASN A 411 12.87 12.21 11.18
C ASN A 411 13.09 11.61 9.78
N LEU A 412 13.04 12.44 8.72
CA LEU A 412 13.39 12.01 7.37
C LEU A 412 14.86 11.61 7.26
N THR A 413 15.75 12.36 7.90
CA THR A 413 17.20 12.11 7.95
C THR A 413 17.50 10.78 8.65
N ALA A 414 16.94 10.57 9.85
CA ALA A 414 17.10 9.32 10.59
C ALA A 414 16.55 8.11 9.82
N MET A 415 15.37 8.27 9.20
CA MET A 415 14.78 7.24 8.35
C MET A 415 15.67 6.90 7.16
N ALA A 416 16.18 7.89 6.43
CA ALA A 416 16.97 7.68 5.22
C ALA A 416 18.25 6.88 5.50
N ARG A 417 18.88 7.11 6.66
CA ARG A 417 20.03 6.32 7.14
C ARG A 417 19.67 4.87 7.47
N CYS A 418 18.41 4.60 7.79
CA CYS A 418 17.95 3.28 8.22
C CYS A 418 17.40 2.38 7.10
N ILE A 419 17.01 2.94 5.94
CA ILE A 419 16.37 2.17 4.87
C ILE A 419 17.23 2.14 3.61
N LYS A 420 17.40 0.95 3.01
CA LYS A 420 18.23 0.73 1.81
C LYS A 420 17.55 1.12 0.49
N ILE A 421 16.62 2.07 0.52
CA ILE A 421 15.82 2.45 -0.64
C ILE A 421 16.08 3.92 -0.98
N PRO A 422 16.28 4.28 -2.27
CA PRO A 422 16.53 5.66 -2.67
C PRO A 422 15.47 6.64 -2.17
N CYS A 423 15.87 7.54 -1.28
CA CYS A 423 15.00 8.52 -0.63
C CYS A 423 14.93 9.86 -1.36
N ALA A 424 15.87 10.13 -2.28
CA ALA A 424 15.97 11.38 -3.04
C ALA A 424 14.65 11.81 -3.72
N ARG A 425 13.78 10.86 -4.08
CA ARG A 425 12.46 11.11 -4.70
C ARG A 425 11.54 12.02 -3.87
N VAL A 426 11.75 12.09 -2.54
CA VAL A 426 11.00 12.99 -1.66
C VAL A 426 11.17 14.45 -2.08
N TRP A 427 12.38 14.85 -2.45
CA TRP A 427 12.74 16.23 -2.85
C TRP A 427 12.94 16.43 -4.36
N ASP A 428 12.76 15.38 -5.16
CA ASP A 428 12.99 15.39 -6.61
C ASP A 428 11.90 16.16 -7.40
N HIS A 429 11.76 17.45 -7.08
CA HIS A 429 10.92 18.42 -7.78
C HIS A 429 11.38 19.85 -7.40
N PRO A 430 11.61 20.74 -8.38
CA PRO A 430 12.16 22.07 -8.13
C PRO A 430 11.29 22.91 -7.19
N GLU A 431 9.96 22.83 -7.32
CA GLU A 431 9.04 23.58 -6.45
C GLU A 431 9.13 23.19 -4.97
N ARG A 432 9.43 21.92 -4.66
CA ARG A 432 9.58 21.46 -3.27
C ARG A 432 10.85 22.07 -2.67
N CYS A 433 11.93 22.05 -3.45
CA CYS A 433 13.22 22.64 -3.09
C CYS A 433 13.08 24.15 -2.85
N ARG A 434 12.44 24.87 -3.78
CA ARG A 434 12.17 26.31 -3.65
C ARG A 434 11.32 26.62 -2.43
N SER A 435 10.25 25.86 -2.21
CA SER A 435 9.36 26.07 -1.06
C SER A 435 10.09 25.85 0.26
N LEU A 436 10.97 24.84 0.33
CA LEU A 436 11.78 24.56 1.52
C LEU A 436 12.74 25.71 1.85
N VAL A 437 13.56 26.12 0.88
CA VAL A 437 14.54 27.20 1.06
C VAL A 437 13.85 28.52 1.37
N ARG A 438 12.76 28.84 0.65
CA ARG A 438 11.97 30.05 0.90
C ARG A 438 11.36 30.05 2.31
N ALA A 439 10.80 28.93 2.75
CA ALA A 439 10.19 28.84 4.07
C ALA A 439 11.21 29.07 5.19
N GLY A 440 12.38 28.43 5.11
CA GLY A 440 13.44 28.63 6.09
C GLY A 440 13.97 30.07 6.12
N ARG A 441 14.19 30.67 4.94
CA ARG A 441 14.62 32.08 4.85
C ARG A 441 13.62 33.07 5.43
N LEU A 442 12.36 32.94 5.05
CA LEU A 442 11.30 33.84 5.53
C LEU A 442 11.03 33.69 7.03
N ALA A 443 11.45 32.56 7.62
CA ALA A 443 11.41 32.30 9.06
C ALA A 443 12.73 32.66 9.78
N GLY A 444 13.76 33.15 9.08
CA GLY A 444 15.06 33.49 9.67
C GLY A 444 15.84 32.27 10.19
N ALA A 445 15.63 31.09 9.61
CA ALA A 445 16.15 29.84 10.13
C ALA A 445 17.51 29.44 9.54
N ASP A 446 18.26 28.66 10.32
CA ASP A 446 19.44 27.95 9.85
C ASP A 446 19.06 26.82 8.88
N LEU A 447 19.63 26.87 7.68
CA LEU A 447 19.38 25.89 6.62
C LEU A 447 20.32 24.67 6.69
N SER A 448 21.25 24.60 7.65
CA SER A 448 22.15 23.45 7.83
C SER A 448 21.42 22.11 7.98
N VAL A 449 20.24 22.11 8.60
CA VAL A 449 19.37 20.92 8.73
C VAL A 449 18.87 20.40 7.38
N VAL A 450 18.76 21.29 6.37
CA VAL A 450 18.40 20.91 5.00
C VAL A 450 19.56 20.17 4.36
N ASP A 451 20.79 20.67 4.50
CA ASP A 451 21.98 20.05 3.93
C ASP A 451 22.22 18.66 4.53
N ALA A 452 22.13 18.52 5.85
CA ALA A 452 22.21 17.23 6.53
C ALA A 452 21.15 16.23 6.03
N CYS A 453 19.93 16.72 5.75
CA CYS A 453 18.88 15.89 5.17
C CYS A 453 19.19 15.49 3.71
N LEU A 454 19.74 16.40 2.90
CA LEU A 454 20.12 16.12 1.51
C LEU A 454 21.26 15.09 1.42
N ASP A 455 22.22 15.17 2.34
CA ASP A 455 23.30 14.20 2.46
C ASP A 455 22.74 12.82 2.82
N ALA A 456 21.87 12.74 3.83
CA ALA A 456 21.31 11.47 4.29
C ALA A 456 20.41 10.77 3.26
N ILE A 457 19.72 11.51 2.39
CA ILE A 457 18.90 10.92 1.32
C ILE A 457 19.69 10.66 0.02
N GLU A 458 20.99 10.95 0.03
CA GLU A 458 21.89 10.88 -1.13
C GLU A 458 21.33 11.69 -2.31
N ALA A 459 20.97 12.95 -2.05
CA ALA A 459 20.33 13.80 -3.05
C ALA A 459 21.23 13.99 -4.29
N PRO A 460 20.75 13.71 -5.51
CA PRO A 460 21.54 13.91 -6.72
C PRO A 460 21.88 15.39 -6.92
N PRO A 461 22.98 15.72 -7.62
CA PRO A 461 23.46 17.10 -7.78
C PRO A 461 22.41 18.09 -8.31
N ARG A 462 21.42 17.62 -9.09
CA ARG A 462 20.32 18.46 -9.56
C ARG A 462 19.46 19.06 -8.45
N ILE A 463 19.21 18.31 -7.37
CA ILE A 463 18.39 18.77 -6.24
C ILE A 463 19.15 19.88 -5.50
N ARG A 464 20.45 19.66 -5.24
CA ARG A 464 21.32 20.68 -4.64
C ARG A 464 21.34 21.96 -5.48
N ARG A 465 21.50 21.85 -6.81
CA ARG A 465 21.42 23.01 -7.72
C ARG A 465 20.09 23.75 -7.62
N TRP A 466 18.96 23.06 -7.51
CA TRP A 466 17.66 23.73 -7.34
C TRP A 466 17.56 24.48 -6.00
N MET A 467 18.09 23.91 -4.92
CA MET A 467 18.12 24.58 -3.61
C MET A 467 19.08 25.77 -3.60
N HIS A 468 20.28 25.65 -4.17
CA HIS A 468 21.21 26.77 -4.32
C HIS A 468 20.64 27.89 -5.19
N ARG A 469 19.96 27.58 -6.30
CA ARG A 469 19.28 28.60 -7.12
C ARG A 469 18.15 29.28 -6.37
N ALA A 470 17.36 28.53 -5.60
CA ALA A 470 16.35 29.11 -4.70
C ALA A 470 16.98 29.97 -3.59
N ALA A 471 18.25 29.71 -3.27
CA ALA A 471 19.05 30.51 -2.37
C ALA A 471 19.68 31.75 -3.07
N GLY A 472 19.84 31.77 -4.39
CA GLY A 472 20.17 32.98 -5.14
C GLY A 472 19.00 33.98 -5.11
N HIS A 473 19.28 35.28 -4.99
CA HIS A 473 18.27 36.33 -4.83
C HIS A 473 17.26 36.46 -6.00
N ASP A 474 17.56 35.91 -7.19
CA ASP A 474 16.81 36.22 -8.42
C ASP A 474 15.54 35.36 -8.70
N GLU A 475 15.30 34.27 -7.98
CA GLU A 475 14.16 33.36 -8.25
C GLU A 475 13.14 33.22 -7.10
N VAL A 476 13.33 33.92 -5.98
CA VAL A 476 12.42 33.81 -4.81
C VAL A 476 10.99 34.24 -5.18
N ASP A 477 10.83 35.10 -6.19
CA ASP A 477 9.54 35.67 -6.58
C ASP A 477 8.99 35.25 -7.95
N ALA A 478 9.72 34.46 -8.75
CA ALA A 478 9.23 34.01 -10.05
C ALA A 478 8.37 32.72 -9.93
N PRO A 479 7.05 32.75 -10.21
CA PRO A 479 6.23 31.54 -10.20
C PRO A 479 6.68 30.55 -11.29
N SER A 480 6.90 29.30 -10.90
CA SER A 480 7.22 28.22 -11.85
C SER A 480 6.13 28.08 -12.93
N SER A 481 6.48 27.51 -14.09
CA SER A 481 5.51 27.16 -15.15
C SER A 481 4.41 26.21 -14.65
N TRP A 482 4.63 25.55 -13.51
CA TRP A 482 3.63 24.74 -12.80
C TRP A 482 2.68 25.60 -11.95
N ALA A 483 3.19 26.55 -11.16
CA ALA A 483 2.36 27.53 -10.45
C ALA A 483 1.50 28.37 -11.40
N ARG A 484 2.04 28.75 -12.59
CA ARG A 484 1.28 29.39 -13.66
C ARG A 484 0.16 28.52 -14.24
N ARG A 485 0.35 27.20 -14.34
CA ARG A 485 -0.66 26.24 -14.83
C ARG A 485 -1.76 25.93 -13.80
N VAL A 486 -1.40 25.86 -12.52
CA VAL A 486 -2.37 25.60 -11.43
C VAL A 486 -3.17 26.86 -11.08
N GLY A 487 -2.54 28.04 -11.10
CA GLY A 487 -3.20 29.34 -10.89
C GLY A 487 -4.16 29.77 -12.01
N ARG A 488 -4.10 29.13 -13.19
CA ARG A 488 -5.05 29.35 -14.31
C ARG A 488 -6.37 28.59 -14.18
N ARG A 489 -6.57 27.75 -13.14
CA ARG A 489 -7.92 27.31 -12.81
C ARG A 489 -8.66 28.51 -12.24
N ARG A 490 -9.50 29.13 -13.08
CA ARG A 490 -10.46 30.17 -12.68
C ARG A 490 -11.19 29.75 -11.39
N PRO A 491 -11.65 30.70 -10.55
CA PRO A 491 -12.73 30.39 -9.63
C PRO A 491 -13.83 29.74 -10.47
N MET A 492 -14.21 28.51 -10.12
CA MET A 492 -15.50 28.00 -10.58
C MET A 492 -16.50 28.80 -9.76
N ASP A 493 -17.24 29.68 -10.42
CA ASP A 493 -18.54 30.14 -9.93
C ASP A 493 -19.45 28.94 -9.63
#